data_AF-A0A5C8B925-F1
#
_entry.id   AF-A0A5C8B925-F1
#
_cell.length_a   1.000
_cell.length_b   1.000
_cell.length_c   1.000
_cell.angle_alpha   90.00
_cell.angle_beta   90.00
_cell.angle_gamma   90.00
#
_symmetry.space_group_name_H-M   'P 1'
#
loop_
_entity.id
_entity.type
_entity.pdbx_description
1 polymer ?
#
loop_
_entity_poly.entity_id
_entity_poly.type
_entity_poly.pdbx_seq_one_letter_code
_entity_poly.pdbx_strand_id
1 'polypeptide(L)'
;MTPKNRDAALVEYQRQIGKVLNCVANCWVYAYPSRKAGQYMLIAAPADAEKTDKASEYFLRVKRGKEVLFFRGYQFFEVFDDDSFRISTLKYYYSIWPKQSELLIDFHYHERKADLYKGHLHIPPKPGVAPVHFLINKHIPTARIPIEDVVRFMITEVGVTPRTDAWQSTLNETEAIFSANRTK
;
A
#
# COMPACT_ATOMS: atom_id res chain seq x y z
N MET A 1 -19.65 4.66 -9.49
CA MET A 1 -20.37 5.95 -9.40
C MET A 1 -19.32 7.04 -9.35
N THR A 2 -19.45 8.08 -10.16
CA THR A 2 -18.57 9.26 -10.09
C THR A 2 -18.83 9.99 -8.77
N PRO A 3 -17.81 10.32 -7.97
CA PRO A 3 -17.99 11.10 -6.74
C PRO A 3 -18.57 12.49 -7.06
N LYS A 4 -19.48 12.97 -6.21
CA LYS A 4 -20.16 14.27 -6.41
C LYS A 4 -19.38 15.45 -5.84
N ASN A 5 -18.43 15.18 -4.97
CA ASN A 5 -17.57 16.17 -4.33
C ASN A 5 -16.28 15.48 -3.85
N ARG A 6 -15.32 16.31 -3.40
CA ARG A 6 -14.03 15.86 -2.89
C ARG A 6 -14.15 14.86 -1.73
N ASP A 7 -15.03 15.11 -0.77
CA ASP A 7 -15.20 14.23 0.39
C ASP A 7 -15.71 12.84 -0.03
N ALA A 8 -16.65 12.78 -0.97
CA ALA A 8 -17.12 11.54 -1.55
C ALA A 8 -16.01 10.79 -2.29
N ALA A 9 -15.13 11.51 -3.00
CA ALA A 9 -13.96 10.91 -3.66
C ALA A 9 -12.98 10.32 -2.64
N LEU A 10 -12.72 11.03 -1.54
CA LEU A 10 -11.86 10.55 -0.44
C LEU A 10 -12.43 9.29 0.22
N VAL A 11 -13.72 9.31 0.58
CA VAL A 11 -14.40 8.16 1.18
C VAL A 11 -14.37 6.95 0.26
N GLU A 12 -14.64 7.15 -1.03
CA GLU A 12 -14.59 6.07 -2.02
C GLU A 12 -13.18 5.51 -2.17
N TYR A 13 -12.15 6.36 -2.19
CA TYR A 13 -10.76 5.91 -2.26
C TYR A 13 -10.34 5.13 -1.01
N GLN A 14 -10.68 5.63 0.18
CA GLN A 14 -10.46 4.92 1.44
C GLN A 14 -11.17 3.56 1.44
N ARG A 15 -12.41 3.50 0.93
CA ARG A 15 -13.20 2.27 0.84
C ARG A 15 -12.57 1.26 -0.11
N GLN A 16 -12.07 1.69 -1.27
CA GLN A 16 -11.41 0.82 -2.24
C GLN A 16 -10.14 0.20 -1.65
N ILE A 17 -9.25 1.02 -1.09
CA ILE A 17 -8.02 0.53 -0.45
C ILE A 17 -8.35 -0.34 0.78
N GLY A 18 -9.38 0.04 1.55
CA GLY A 18 -9.88 -0.75 2.66
C GLY A 18 -10.38 -2.13 2.24
N LYS A 19 -11.11 -2.23 1.12
CA LYS A 19 -11.60 -3.51 0.57
C LYS A 19 -10.43 -4.45 0.24
N VAL A 20 -9.37 -3.91 -0.37
CA VAL A 20 -8.15 -4.67 -0.72
C VAL A 20 -7.43 -5.15 0.54
N LEU A 21 -7.11 -4.25 1.47
CA LEU A 21 -6.36 -4.59 2.68
C LEU A 21 -7.14 -5.52 3.61
N ASN A 22 -8.49 -5.42 3.61
CA ASN A 22 -9.34 -6.33 4.39
C ASN A 22 -9.30 -7.78 3.90
N CYS A 23 -8.75 -8.06 2.73
CA CYS A 23 -8.47 -9.43 2.29
C CYS A 23 -7.41 -10.12 3.17
N VAL A 24 -6.52 -9.38 3.84
CA VAL A 24 -5.39 -9.96 4.62
C VAL A 24 -5.30 -9.46 6.06
N ALA A 25 -5.89 -8.32 6.40
CA ALA A 25 -5.85 -7.72 7.74
C ALA A 25 -7.21 -7.17 8.16
N ASN A 26 -7.47 -7.02 9.46
CA ASN A 26 -8.62 -6.26 9.95
C ASN A 26 -8.24 -4.80 10.14
N CYS A 27 -8.63 -3.92 9.22
CA CYS A 27 -8.12 -2.56 9.18
C CYS A 27 -9.14 -1.52 8.72
N TRP A 28 -8.91 -0.28 9.15
CA TRP A 28 -9.50 0.92 8.60
C TRP A 28 -8.47 1.68 7.76
N VAL A 29 -8.96 2.50 6.85
CA VAL A 29 -8.13 3.37 6.00
C VAL A 29 -8.56 4.81 6.20
N TYR A 30 -7.60 5.65 6.55
CA TYR A 30 -7.82 7.06 6.87
C TYR A 30 -7.09 7.96 5.87
N ALA A 31 -7.73 9.04 5.46
CA ALA A 31 -7.11 10.11 4.70
C ALA A 31 -6.89 11.33 5.59
N TYR A 32 -5.66 11.84 5.63
CA TYR A 32 -5.27 13.03 6.37
C TYR A 32 -4.82 14.11 5.39
N PRO A 33 -5.25 15.37 5.54
CA PRO A 33 -4.74 16.45 4.72
C PRO A 33 -3.23 16.61 4.93
N SER A 34 -2.49 16.87 3.86
CA SER A 34 -1.08 17.20 3.92
C SER A 34 -0.87 18.72 4.03
N ARG A 35 0.39 19.18 4.08
CA ARG A 35 0.73 20.60 4.05
C ARG A 35 0.41 21.30 2.72
N LYS A 36 0.27 20.54 1.63
CA LYS A 36 -0.07 21.08 0.30
C LYS A 36 -1.56 20.92 0.05
N ALA A 37 -2.20 21.99 -0.40
CA ALA A 37 -3.62 21.98 -0.75
C ALA A 37 -3.91 20.90 -1.81
N GLY A 38 -5.03 20.18 -1.64
CA GLY A 38 -5.42 19.07 -2.52
C GLY A 38 -4.64 17.76 -2.31
N GLN A 39 -3.58 17.76 -1.50
CA GLN A 39 -2.77 16.57 -1.23
C GLN A 39 -3.10 15.96 0.13
N TYR A 40 -3.14 14.64 0.17
CA TYR A 40 -3.54 13.83 1.30
C TYR A 40 -2.55 12.69 1.54
N MET A 41 -2.50 12.23 2.78
CA MET A 41 -1.84 11.00 3.19
C MET A 41 -2.89 9.96 3.55
N LEU A 42 -2.85 8.83 2.86
CA LEU A 42 -3.63 7.65 3.16
C LEU A 42 -2.85 6.74 4.12
N ILE A 43 -3.46 6.34 5.22
CA ILE A 43 -2.86 5.44 6.21
C ILE A 43 -3.80 4.29 6.49
N ALA A 44 -3.28 3.06 6.43
CA ALA A 44 -4.00 1.89 6.93
C ALA A 44 -3.63 1.60 8.39
N ALA A 45 -4.64 1.46 9.24
CA ALA A 45 -4.48 1.21 10.66
C ALA A 45 -5.27 -0.03 11.09
N PRO A 46 -4.80 -0.79 12.09
CA PRO A 46 -5.61 -1.85 12.70
C PRO A 46 -6.98 -1.32 13.13
N ALA A 47 -8.01 -2.15 13.00
CA ALA A 47 -9.38 -1.73 13.29
C ALA A 47 -9.59 -1.31 14.76
N ASP A 48 -8.74 -1.81 15.65
CA ASP A 48 -8.69 -1.59 17.09
C ASP A 48 -7.71 -0.48 17.51
N ALA A 49 -7.03 0.19 16.58
CA ALA A 49 -6.02 1.18 16.92
C ALA A 49 -6.63 2.57 17.24
N GLU A 50 -6.03 3.27 18.20
CA GLU A 50 -6.26 4.71 18.39
C GLU A 50 -5.83 5.48 17.15
N LYS A 51 -6.58 6.51 16.76
CA LYS A 51 -6.33 7.30 15.54
C LYS A 51 -5.13 8.23 15.74
N THR A 52 -4.14 8.13 14.86
CA THR A 52 -2.94 8.99 14.76
C THR A 52 -2.65 9.26 13.29
N ASP A 53 -2.09 10.43 13.01
CA ASP A 53 -1.65 10.84 11.66
C ASP A 53 -0.22 10.38 11.36
N LYS A 54 0.41 9.60 12.24
CA LYS A 54 1.77 9.09 12.06
C LYS A 54 1.76 7.72 11.40
N ALA A 55 1.93 7.71 10.07
CA ALA A 55 1.95 6.48 9.28
C ALA A 55 2.98 5.44 9.76
N SER A 56 4.08 5.88 10.37
CA SER A 56 5.12 5.00 10.92
C SER A 56 4.70 4.22 12.16
N GLU A 57 3.57 4.55 12.79
CA GLU A 57 3.12 3.91 14.03
C GLU A 57 2.22 2.69 13.76
N TYR A 58 1.69 2.54 12.54
CA TYR A 58 0.79 1.44 12.22
C TYR A 58 1.46 0.28 11.51
N PHE A 59 1.22 -0.91 12.06
CA PHE A 59 1.40 -2.18 11.39
C PHE A 59 0.08 -2.93 11.39
N LEU A 60 -0.36 -3.33 10.21
CA LEU A 60 -1.42 -4.32 10.07
C LEU A 60 -0.85 -5.70 10.41
N ARG A 61 -1.59 -6.47 11.21
CA ARG A 61 -1.28 -7.87 11.49
C ARG A 61 -1.89 -8.73 10.39
N VAL A 62 -1.06 -9.51 9.70
CA VAL A 62 -1.51 -10.48 8.69
C VAL A 62 -1.07 -11.88 9.10
N LYS A 63 -1.89 -12.90 8.82
CA LYS A 63 -1.62 -14.27 9.27
C LYS A 63 -0.93 -15.07 8.18
N ARG A 64 0.02 -15.93 8.56
CA ARG A 64 0.64 -16.95 7.70
C ARG A 64 0.59 -18.28 8.45
N GLY A 65 -0.51 -19.01 8.28
CA GLY A 65 -0.82 -20.16 9.15
C GLY A 65 -0.93 -19.74 10.62
N LYS A 66 0.00 -20.20 11.46
CA LYS A 66 0.10 -19.81 12.88
C LYS A 66 0.99 -18.59 13.13
N GLU A 67 1.76 -18.16 12.14
CA GLU A 67 2.65 -17.01 12.23
C GLU A 67 1.88 -15.70 11.99
N VAL A 68 2.39 -14.60 12.56
CA VAL A 68 1.92 -13.24 12.28
C VAL A 68 3.05 -12.48 11.60
N LEU A 69 2.77 -11.92 10.43
CA LEU A 69 3.62 -10.93 9.80
C LEU A 69 2.99 -9.54 10.00
N PHE A 70 3.79 -8.52 9.77
CA PHE A 70 3.36 -7.14 9.82
C PHE A 70 3.41 -6.54 8.42
N PHE A 71 2.32 -5.88 8.03
CA PHE A 71 2.25 -5.11 6.80
C PHE A 71 2.09 -3.64 7.16
N ARG A 72 2.85 -2.77 6.50
CA ARG A 72 2.67 -1.33 6.62
C ARG A 72 2.48 -0.76 5.23
N GLY A 73 1.36 -0.07 5.04
CA GLY A 73 1.02 0.61 3.80
C GLY A 73 0.57 2.04 4.07
N TYR A 74 1.22 2.99 3.40
CA TYR A 74 0.75 4.36 3.33
C TYR A 74 1.04 4.97 1.96
N GLN A 75 0.18 5.90 1.55
CA GLN A 75 0.26 6.56 0.26
C GLN A 75 0.13 8.07 0.45
N PHE A 76 0.72 8.84 -0.43
CA PHE A 76 0.40 10.24 -0.61
C PHE A 76 -0.24 10.39 -1.98
N PHE A 77 -1.31 11.15 -2.04
CA PHE A 77 -2.09 11.32 -3.25
C PHE A 77 -2.63 12.74 -3.35
N GLU A 78 -3.01 13.13 -4.55
CA GLU A 78 -3.63 14.42 -4.86
C GLU A 78 -5.03 14.17 -5.39
N VAL A 79 -5.99 14.97 -4.92
CA VAL A 79 -7.35 15.03 -5.46
C VAL A 79 -7.46 16.29 -6.32
N PHE A 80 -7.81 16.10 -7.58
CA PHE A 80 -8.04 17.20 -8.53
C PHE A 80 -9.51 17.59 -8.50
N ASP A 81 -9.82 18.88 -8.40
CA ASP A 81 -11.19 19.38 -8.47
C ASP A 81 -11.65 19.53 -9.94
N ASP A 82 -11.57 18.43 -10.69
CA ASP A 82 -12.20 18.31 -12.01
C ASP A 82 -13.58 17.63 -11.90
N ASP A 83 -14.32 17.55 -13.01
CA ASP A 83 -15.67 16.94 -13.05
C ASP A 83 -15.70 15.47 -12.56
N SER A 84 -14.55 14.81 -12.45
CA SER A 84 -14.40 13.42 -12.02
C SER A 84 -13.82 13.24 -10.61
N PHE A 85 -13.39 14.34 -9.95
CA PHE A 85 -12.58 14.33 -8.73
C PHE A 85 -11.44 13.32 -8.79
N ARG A 86 -10.65 13.38 -9.87
CA ARG A 86 -9.58 12.41 -10.13
C ARG A 86 -8.59 12.34 -8.97
N ILE A 87 -8.11 11.13 -8.67
CA ILE A 87 -7.07 10.88 -7.66
C ILE A 87 -5.78 10.43 -8.35
N SER A 88 -4.66 11.04 -8.00
CA SER A 88 -3.33 10.64 -8.46
C SER A 88 -2.42 10.28 -7.30
N THR A 89 -1.84 9.08 -7.31
CA THR A 89 -0.81 8.71 -6.32
C THR A 89 0.48 9.46 -6.62
N LEU A 90 0.95 10.22 -5.64
CA LEU A 90 2.22 10.94 -5.69
C LEU A 90 3.36 10.05 -5.20
N LYS A 91 3.13 9.31 -4.12
CA LYS A 91 4.08 8.33 -3.59
C LYS A 91 3.42 7.24 -2.76
N TYR A 92 4.06 6.09 -2.62
CA TYR A 92 3.65 5.07 -1.66
C TYR A 92 4.85 4.31 -1.09
N TYR A 93 4.58 3.66 0.04
CA TYR A 93 5.48 2.74 0.71
C TYR A 93 4.65 1.55 1.21
N TYR A 94 4.91 0.37 0.67
CA TYR A 94 4.28 -0.87 1.09
C TYR A 94 5.34 -1.85 1.54
N SER A 95 5.32 -2.20 2.81
CA SER A 95 6.39 -2.98 3.41
C SER A 95 5.84 -4.18 4.16
N ILE A 96 6.52 -5.31 4.01
CA ILE A 96 6.21 -6.57 4.68
C ILE A 96 7.34 -6.89 5.64
N TRP A 97 6.98 -7.28 6.86
CA TRP A 97 7.88 -7.40 7.99
C TRP A 97 7.59 -8.70 8.75
N PRO A 98 8.48 -9.70 8.75
CA PRO A 98 8.32 -10.90 9.57
C PRO A 98 8.26 -10.58 11.06
N LYS A 99 8.95 -9.52 11.48
CA LYS A 99 8.91 -8.94 12.82
C LYS A 99 8.95 -7.42 12.68
N GLN A 100 8.44 -6.67 13.64
CA GLN A 100 8.43 -5.20 13.57
C GLN A 100 9.83 -4.56 13.38
N SER A 101 10.90 -5.27 13.73
CA SER A 101 12.29 -4.85 13.56
C SER A 101 13.00 -5.46 12.35
N GLU A 102 12.34 -6.35 11.60
CA GLU A 102 12.92 -7.08 10.47
C GLU A 102 12.06 -6.83 9.23
N LEU A 103 12.53 -5.94 8.35
CA LEU A 103 11.91 -5.72 7.05
C LEU A 103 12.25 -6.89 6.13
N LEU A 104 11.28 -7.43 5.41
CA LEU A 104 11.50 -8.45 4.38
C LEU A 104 11.63 -7.82 3.00
N ILE A 105 10.69 -6.96 2.65
CA ILE A 105 10.60 -6.35 1.33
C ILE A 105 9.82 -5.04 1.42
N ASP A 106 10.21 -4.05 0.63
CA ASP A 106 9.58 -2.73 0.63
C ASP A 106 9.40 -2.21 -0.80
N PHE A 107 8.15 -1.98 -1.18
CA PHE A 107 7.75 -1.47 -2.48
C PHE A 107 7.54 0.03 -2.39
N HIS A 108 8.29 0.78 -3.17
CA HIS A 108 8.26 2.24 -3.18
C HIS A 108 7.79 2.75 -4.54
N TYR A 109 7.13 3.89 -4.51
CA TYR A 109 6.94 4.73 -5.68
C TYR A 109 7.13 6.17 -5.23
N HIS A 110 8.15 6.85 -5.73
CA HIS A 110 8.32 8.29 -5.56
C HIS A 110 9.41 8.82 -6.50
N GLU A 111 9.39 10.12 -6.77
CA GLU A 111 10.46 10.76 -7.50
C GLU A 111 11.73 10.85 -6.64
N ARG A 112 12.88 10.58 -7.26
CA ARG A 112 14.21 10.79 -6.68
C ARG A 112 15.09 11.44 -7.73
N LYS A 113 15.87 12.44 -7.32
CA LYS A 113 16.75 13.17 -8.24
C LYS A 113 17.78 12.29 -8.94
N ALA A 114 18.17 11.17 -8.32
CA ALA A 114 19.22 10.27 -8.81
C ALA A 114 18.69 9.07 -9.62
N ASP A 115 17.37 8.83 -9.63
CA ASP A 115 16.81 7.62 -10.20
C ASP A 115 16.10 7.93 -11.54
N LEU A 116 16.30 7.06 -12.54
CA LEU A 116 15.61 7.15 -13.83
C LEU A 116 14.17 6.58 -13.79
N TYR A 117 13.77 6.03 -12.65
CA TYR A 117 12.48 5.37 -12.44
C TYR A 117 11.87 5.86 -11.13
N LYS A 118 10.54 5.82 -11.04
CA LYS A 118 9.78 6.18 -9.84
C LYS A 118 9.47 4.97 -8.96
N GLY A 119 9.06 3.87 -9.59
CA GLY A 119 8.76 2.60 -8.93
C GLY A 119 10.03 1.83 -8.67
N HIS A 120 10.21 1.36 -7.43
CA HIS A 120 11.33 0.49 -7.09
C HIS A 120 11.05 -0.38 -5.87
N LEU A 121 11.88 -1.40 -5.71
CA LEU A 121 11.81 -2.35 -4.62
C LEU A 121 13.12 -2.34 -3.84
N HIS A 122 13.01 -2.44 -2.51
CA HIS A 122 14.14 -2.64 -1.60
C HIS A 122 14.08 -4.02 -0.97
N ILE A 123 15.24 -4.65 -0.91
CA ILE A 123 15.50 -5.81 -0.04
C ILE A 123 16.53 -5.35 0.99
N PRO A 124 16.16 -5.24 2.28
CA PRO A 124 17.10 -4.81 3.31
C PRO A 124 18.13 -5.92 3.58
N PRO A 125 19.27 -5.58 4.19
CA PRO A 125 20.20 -6.58 4.66
C PRO A 125 19.55 -7.39 5.77
N LYS A 126 19.69 -8.72 5.71
CA LYS A 126 19.30 -9.60 6.81
C LYS A 126 20.51 -9.85 7.71
N PRO A 127 20.50 -9.39 8.98
CA PRO A 127 21.58 -9.69 9.91
C PRO A 127 21.78 -11.21 10.05
N GLY A 128 23.02 -11.68 9.96
CA GLY A 128 23.37 -13.08 10.20
C GLY A 128 23.14 -14.06 9.03
N VAL A 129 22.82 -13.58 7.82
CA VAL A 129 22.73 -14.44 6.63
C VAL A 129 23.81 -14.05 5.61
N ALA A 130 24.70 -14.99 5.30
CA ALA A 130 25.68 -14.91 4.21
C ALA A 130 25.49 -16.08 3.22
N PRO A 131 25.74 -15.91 1.90
CA PRO A 131 26.26 -14.72 1.24
C PRO A 131 25.16 -13.76 0.78
N VAL A 132 25.53 -12.49 0.84
CA VAL A 132 24.75 -11.30 0.53
C VAL A 132 24.25 -11.38 -0.93
N HIS A 133 22.95 -11.60 -1.12
CA HIS A 133 22.35 -11.50 -2.44
C HIS A 133 22.66 -10.11 -3.01
N PHE A 134 23.14 -10.03 -4.26
CA PHE A 134 23.56 -8.76 -4.91
C PHE A 134 22.45 -7.70 -5.01
N LEU A 135 21.23 -8.05 -4.64
CA LEU A 135 20.03 -7.21 -4.63
C LEU A 135 19.85 -6.47 -3.29
N ILE A 136 20.57 -6.86 -2.24
CA ILE A 136 20.50 -6.19 -0.93
C ILE A 136 20.94 -4.73 -1.07
N ASN A 137 20.17 -3.81 -0.46
CA ASN A 137 20.38 -2.36 -0.55
C ASN A 137 20.38 -1.79 -1.98
N LYS A 138 19.86 -2.54 -2.97
CA LYS A 138 19.64 -2.03 -4.32
C LYS A 138 18.21 -1.52 -4.44
N HIS A 139 18.06 -0.46 -5.22
CA HIS A 139 16.78 -0.03 -5.75
C HIS A 139 16.55 -0.86 -7.02
N ILE A 140 15.71 -1.88 -6.91
CA ILE A 140 15.38 -2.73 -8.06
C ILE A 140 14.27 -2.00 -8.81
N PRO A 141 14.49 -1.56 -10.06
CA PRO A 141 13.49 -0.80 -10.80
C PRO A 141 12.21 -1.62 -10.97
N THR A 142 11.07 -0.96 -10.76
CA THR A 142 9.75 -1.53 -11.03
C THR A 142 8.87 -0.50 -11.73
N ALA A 143 7.76 -0.95 -12.32
CA ALA A 143 6.66 -0.05 -12.65
C ALA A 143 5.99 0.46 -11.35
N ARG A 144 5.02 1.37 -11.48
CA ARG A 144 4.08 1.62 -10.37
C ARG A 144 3.27 0.35 -10.11
N ILE A 145 3.30 -0.13 -8.88
CA ILE A 145 2.65 -1.36 -8.40
C ILE A 145 1.37 -0.98 -7.64
N PRO A 146 0.18 -1.47 -8.04
CA PRO A 146 -1.05 -1.30 -7.29
C PRO A 146 -1.00 -2.03 -5.95
N ILE A 147 -1.80 -1.60 -4.97
CA ILE A 147 -1.83 -2.28 -3.66
C ILE A 147 -2.37 -3.72 -3.79
N GLU A 148 -3.22 -3.97 -4.79
CA GLU A 148 -3.76 -5.26 -5.16
C GLU A 148 -2.66 -6.27 -5.47
N ASP A 149 -1.65 -5.88 -6.25
CA ASP A 149 -0.51 -6.74 -6.56
C ASP A 149 0.31 -7.09 -5.32
N VAL A 150 0.45 -6.15 -4.38
CA VAL A 150 1.16 -6.43 -3.13
C VAL A 150 0.36 -7.40 -2.25
N VAL A 151 -0.95 -7.23 -2.15
CA VAL A 151 -1.81 -8.17 -1.39
C VAL A 151 -1.83 -9.55 -2.06
N ARG A 152 -1.88 -9.60 -3.39
CA ARG A 152 -1.77 -10.83 -4.18
C ARG A 152 -0.44 -11.53 -3.91
N PHE A 153 0.68 -10.81 -4.00
CA PHE A 153 2.02 -11.32 -3.67
C PHE A 153 2.09 -11.85 -2.23
N MET A 154 1.51 -11.13 -1.26
CA MET A 154 1.44 -11.61 0.12
C MET A 154 0.73 -12.96 0.23
N ILE A 155 -0.39 -13.13 -0.47
CA ILE A 155 -1.17 -14.37 -0.42
C ILE A 155 -0.44 -15.50 -1.16
N THR A 156 -0.01 -15.27 -2.40
CA THR A 156 0.48 -16.34 -3.29
C THR A 156 1.94 -16.70 -3.06
N GLU A 157 2.80 -15.71 -2.80
CA GLU A 157 4.25 -15.93 -2.69
C GLU A 157 4.72 -15.99 -1.24
N VAL A 158 4.18 -15.12 -0.37
CA VAL A 158 4.57 -15.09 1.05
C VAL A 158 3.79 -16.15 1.85
N GLY A 159 2.60 -16.55 1.37
CA GLY A 159 1.74 -17.53 2.04
C GLY A 159 0.84 -16.92 3.12
N VAL A 160 0.56 -15.61 3.05
CA VAL A 160 -0.42 -14.97 3.93
C VAL A 160 -1.80 -15.58 3.69
N THR A 161 -2.43 -16.03 4.78
CA THR A 161 -3.77 -16.60 4.78
C THR A 161 -4.80 -15.49 4.54
N PRO A 162 -5.58 -15.54 3.45
CA PRO A 162 -6.63 -14.55 3.22
C PRO A 162 -7.75 -14.68 4.25
N ARG A 163 -8.45 -13.58 4.53
CA ARG A 163 -9.61 -13.51 5.43
C ARG A 163 -10.92 -13.91 4.76
N THR A 164 -10.92 -14.05 3.43
CA THR A 164 -12.09 -14.36 2.60
C THR A 164 -11.65 -15.18 1.39
N ASP A 165 -12.44 -16.16 0.99
CA ASP A 165 -12.18 -16.98 -0.20
C ASP A 165 -12.39 -16.17 -1.50
N ALA A 166 -13.18 -15.10 -1.44
CA ALA A 166 -13.44 -14.19 -2.55
C ALA A 166 -12.35 -13.10 -2.71
N TRP A 167 -11.15 -13.32 -2.15
CA TRP A 167 -10.06 -12.33 -2.24
C TRP A 167 -9.68 -12.08 -3.70
N GLN A 168 -9.62 -13.12 -4.54
CA GLN A 168 -9.15 -12.98 -5.92
C GLN A 168 -10.10 -12.12 -6.76
N SER A 169 -11.41 -12.36 -6.67
CA SER A 169 -12.41 -11.52 -7.36
C SER A 169 -12.38 -10.09 -6.82
N THR A 170 -12.23 -9.92 -5.50
CA THR A 170 -12.10 -8.61 -4.87
C THR A 170 -10.91 -7.82 -5.42
N LEU A 171 -9.73 -8.43 -5.49
CA LEU A 171 -8.52 -7.78 -6.02
C LEU A 171 -8.68 -7.46 -7.51
N ASN A 172 -9.23 -8.37 -8.31
CA ASN A 172 -9.40 -8.14 -9.75
C ASN A 172 -10.39 -6.99 -10.02
N GLU A 173 -11.49 -6.91 -9.27
CA GLU A 173 -12.46 -5.81 -9.37
C GLU A 173 -11.84 -4.45 -9.04
N THR A 174 -11.08 -4.35 -7.94
CA THR A 174 -10.49 -3.06 -7.53
C THR A 174 -9.31 -2.67 -8.41
N GLU A 175 -8.50 -3.64 -8.86
CA GLU A 175 -7.41 -3.40 -9.80
C GLU A 175 -7.93 -2.91 -11.16
N ALA A 176 -9.08 -3.39 -11.62
CA ALA A 176 -9.71 -2.88 -12.84
C ALA A 176 -10.09 -1.39 -12.71
N ILE A 177 -10.62 -0.99 -11.55
CA ILE A 177 -10.92 0.42 -11.25
C ILE A 177 -9.62 1.25 -11.23
N PHE A 178 -8.59 0.76 -10.53
CA PHE A 178 -7.28 1.42 -10.50
C PHE A 178 -6.72 1.60 -11.91
N SER A 179 -6.75 0.56 -12.73
CA SER A 179 -6.21 0.55 -14.09
C SER A 179 -6.94 1.51 -15.02
N ALA A 180 -8.26 1.60 -14.90
CA ALA A 180 -9.08 2.54 -15.66
C ALA A 180 -8.78 4.02 -15.32
N ASN A 181 -8.34 4.29 -14.09
CA ASN A 181 -8.08 5.65 -13.59
C ASN A 181 -6.58 5.98 -13.46
N ARG A 182 -5.70 5.03 -13.79
CA ARG A 182 -4.26 5.22 -13.70
C ARG A 182 -3.83 6.29 -14.71
N THR A 183 -3.32 7.40 -14.19
CA THR A 183 -2.60 8.36 -15.01
C THR A 183 -1.41 7.68 -15.67
N LYS A 184 -1.34 7.81 -17.02
CA LYS A 184 -0.17 7.39 -17.80
C LYS A 184 1.03 8.24 -17.43
#